data_AF-A0AAW4N1J5-F1
#
_entry.id   AF-A0AAW4N1J5-F1
#
_cell.length_a   1.000
_cell.length_b   1.000
_cell.length_c   1.000
_cell.angle_alpha   90.00
_cell.angle_beta   90.00
_cell.angle_gamma   90.00
#
_symmetry.space_group_name_H-M   'P 1'
#
loop_
_entity.id
_entity.type
_entity.pdbx_description
1 polymer ?
#
loop_
_entity_poly.entity_id
_entity_poly.type
_entity_poly.pdbx_seq_one_letter_code
_entity_poly.pdbx_strand_id
1 'polypeptide(L)'
;MKQRRRKYIQLLTALLLLLIGQEARAQKTCVIASAENHVPIREALIHTNNNHWARTDYRGYWSMRYQFDSATVSKPGFIKATIRYRELPDTVFLLPESKQIGEVTVWGKNQENAGKMKGQACQEAVEAGRNAALGHTRLVGFDLGNMMDSQGRRDQKHLKEAKKIFSKMEHGDPLINAYEKATGKKYLLKNPVDAADEKPAEKQPLKGNEKANVPKEE
;
A
#
# COMPACT_ATOMS: atom_id res chain seq x y z
N MET A 1 24.01 -4.64 65.92
CA MET A 1 22.60 -4.42 65.49
C MET A 1 22.40 -3.43 64.32
N LYS A 2 23.18 -2.34 64.20
CA LYS A 2 23.00 -1.33 63.12
C LYS A 2 23.17 -1.87 61.69
N GLN A 3 24.08 -2.82 61.47
CA GLN A 3 24.40 -3.30 60.12
C GLN A 3 23.32 -4.20 59.51
N ARG A 4 22.62 -5.02 60.32
CA ARG A 4 21.43 -5.76 59.87
C ARG A 4 20.33 -4.80 59.42
N ARG A 5 20.02 -3.77 60.22
CA ARG A 5 18.97 -2.78 59.91
C ARG A 5 19.24 -2.05 58.60
N ARG A 6 20.49 -1.67 58.31
CA ARG A 6 20.87 -1.03 57.02
C ARG A 6 20.63 -1.95 55.82
N LYS A 7 20.97 -3.24 55.93
CA LYS A 7 20.71 -4.24 54.88
C LYS A 7 19.21 -4.46 54.65
N TYR A 8 18.40 -4.48 55.72
CA TYR A 8 16.95 -4.57 55.59
C TYR A 8 16.34 -3.33 54.95
N ILE A 9 16.81 -2.13 55.30
CA ILE A 9 16.35 -0.88 54.68
C ILE A 9 16.71 -0.89 53.19
N GLN A 10 17.93 -1.29 52.82
CA GLN A 10 18.36 -1.41 51.42
C GLN A 10 17.53 -2.44 50.63
N LEU A 11 17.22 -3.59 51.22
CA LEU A 11 16.35 -4.61 50.62
C LEU A 11 14.92 -4.11 50.46
N LEU A 12 14.39 -3.40 51.46
CA LEU A 12 13.05 -2.77 51.40
C LEU A 12 12.98 -1.71 50.29
N THR A 13 14.01 -0.87 50.16
CA THR A 13 14.07 0.14 49.09
C THR A 13 14.20 -0.49 47.70
N ALA A 14 14.95 -1.58 47.57
CA ALA A 14 15.08 -2.30 46.30
C ALA A 14 13.78 -3.00 45.89
N LEU A 15 13.05 -3.58 46.86
CA LEU A 15 11.74 -4.17 46.63
C LEU A 15 10.69 -3.12 46.23
N LEU A 16 10.75 -1.94 46.85
CA LEU A 16 9.87 -0.81 46.50
C LEU A 16 10.13 -0.34 45.05
N LEU A 17 11.39 -0.25 44.63
CA LEU A 17 11.76 0.10 43.25
C LEU A 17 11.30 -0.94 42.22
N LEU A 18 11.35 -2.24 42.56
CA LEU A 18 10.88 -3.33 41.71
C LEU A 18 9.35 -3.29 41.48
N LEU A 19 8.60 -2.82 42.47
CA LEU A 19 7.14 -2.64 42.38
C LEU A 19 6.76 -1.44 41.50
N ILE A 20 7.56 -0.39 41.48
CA ILE A 20 7.33 0.80 40.64
C ILE A 20 7.67 0.51 39.16
N GLY A 21 8.58 -0.43 38.89
CA GLY A 21 8.97 -0.84 37.54
C GLY A 21 8.00 -1.79 36.82
N GLN A 22 6.80 -2.04 37.38
CA GLN A 22 5.75 -2.75 36.64
C GLN A 22 5.18 -1.82 35.57
N GLU A 23 5.79 -1.85 34.39
CA GLU A 23 5.39 -1.12 33.19
C GLU A 23 3.87 -1.19 32.97
N ALA A 24 3.21 -0.04 33.10
CA ALA A 24 1.79 0.11 32.78
C ALA A 24 1.60 -0.20 31.29
N ARG A 25 1.13 -1.41 30.97
CA ARG A 25 0.69 -1.74 29.62
C ARG A 25 -0.55 -0.89 29.32
N ALA A 26 -0.34 0.27 28.70
CA ALA A 26 -1.39 1.16 28.26
C ALA A 26 -2.26 0.44 27.23
N GLN A 27 -3.49 0.11 27.63
CA GLN A 27 -4.51 -0.40 26.72
C GLN A 27 -5.01 0.79 25.91
N LYS A 28 -4.74 0.82 24.60
CA LYS A 28 -5.33 1.83 23.73
C LYS A 28 -6.82 1.51 23.55
N THR A 29 -7.64 2.48 23.91
CA THR A 29 -9.08 2.45 23.70
C THR A 29 -9.42 3.37 22.54
N CYS A 30 -10.33 2.96 21.67
CA CYS A 30 -10.71 3.74 20.51
C CYS A 30 -12.22 3.63 20.28
N VAL A 31 -12.81 4.67 19.70
CA VAL A 31 -14.22 4.71 19.32
C VAL A 31 -14.34 4.50 17.82
N ILE A 32 -15.23 3.61 17.41
CA ILE A 32 -15.61 3.45 16.01
C ILE A 32 -16.90 4.23 15.76
N ALA A 33 -16.88 5.12 14.78
CA ALA A 33 -18.00 5.99 14.43
C ALA A 33 -18.26 5.99 12.92
N SER A 34 -19.47 6.38 12.53
CA SER A 34 -19.80 6.63 11.13
C SER A 34 -19.16 7.93 10.66
N ALA A 35 -18.51 7.91 9.50
CA ALA A 35 -17.95 9.11 8.88
C ALA A 35 -19.03 10.13 8.48
N GLU A 36 -20.27 9.67 8.25
CA GLU A 36 -21.35 10.52 7.74
C GLU A 36 -22.01 11.34 8.86
N ASN A 37 -22.43 10.64 9.92
CA ASN A 37 -23.24 11.24 10.98
C ASN A 37 -22.42 11.51 12.25
N HIS A 38 -21.14 11.11 12.28
CA HIS A 38 -20.29 11.10 13.47
C HIS A 38 -20.89 10.34 14.67
N VAL A 39 -21.87 9.47 14.41
CA VAL A 39 -22.54 8.64 15.42
C VAL A 39 -21.69 7.39 15.67
N PRO A 40 -21.44 7.00 16.94
CA PRO A 40 -20.73 5.78 17.25
C PRO A 40 -21.45 4.53 16.74
N ILE A 41 -20.69 3.57 16.21
CA ILE A 41 -21.21 2.34 15.62
C ILE A 41 -21.12 1.21 16.64
N ARG A 42 -22.28 0.66 17.00
CA ARG A 42 -22.37 -0.53 17.87
C ARG A 42 -22.06 -1.82 17.12
N GLU A 43 -21.50 -2.78 17.83
CA GLU A 43 -21.23 -4.14 17.34
C GLU A 43 -20.45 -4.14 16.01
N ALA A 44 -19.52 -3.19 15.84
CA ALA A 44 -18.52 -3.26 14.80
C ALA A 44 -17.53 -4.35 15.19
N LEU A 45 -17.22 -5.22 14.23
CA LEU A 45 -16.40 -6.39 14.47
C LEU A 45 -14.96 -6.06 14.08
N ILE A 46 -14.07 -6.15 15.05
CA ILE A 46 -12.64 -5.90 14.89
C ILE A 46 -11.93 -7.25 14.80
N HIS A 47 -11.18 -7.46 13.73
CA HIS A 47 -10.25 -8.58 13.58
C HIS A 47 -8.83 -8.06 13.68
N THR A 48 -7.99 -8.68 14.50
CA THR A 48 -6.56 -8.37 14.54
C THR A 48 -5.73 -9.35 13.73
N ASN A 49 -4.51 -8.96 13.39
CA ASN A 49 -3.51 -9.82 12.75
C ASN A 49 -3.25 -11.13 13.51
N ASN A 50 -3.41 -11.12 14.84
CA ASN A 50 -3.21 -12.27 15.71
C ASN A 50 -4.44 -13.19 15.78
N ASN A 51 -5.37 -13.08 14.83
CA ASN A 51 -6.62 -13.85 14.76
C ASN A 51 -7.50 -13.74 16.02
N HIS A 52 -7.34 -12.66 16.78
CA HIS A 52 -8.25 -12.32 17.85
C HIS A 52 -9.32 -11.38 17.31
N TRP A 53 -10.51 -11.49 17.89
CA TRP A 53 -11.63 -10.65 17.50
C TRP A 53 -12.24 -9.97 18.72
N ALA A 54 -12.77 -8.77 18.50
CA ALA A 54 -13.49 -7.98 19.48
C ALA A 54 -14.71 -7.35 18.82
N ARG A 55 -15.68 -6.94 19.63
CA ARG A 55 -16.85 -6.17 19.17
C ARG A 55 -16.91 -4.86 19.93
N THR A 56 -17.40 -3.81 19.28
CA THR A 56 -17.64 -2.53 19.95
C THR A 56 -18.87 -2.56 20.84
N ASP A 57 -18.81 -1.80 21.93
CA ASP A 57 -19.92 -1.57 22.84
C ASP A 57 -21.01 -0.69 22.21
N TYR A 58 -22.12 -0.47 22.92
CA TYR A 58 -23.22 0.40 22.50
C TYR A 58 -22.78 1.86 22.24
N ARG A 59 -21.69 2.30 22.88
CA ARG A 59 -21.06 3.62 22.71
C ARG A 59 -20.01 3.65 21.60
N GLY A 60 -19.79 2.54 20.89
CA GLY A 60 -18.78 2.41 19.85
C GLY A 60 -17.35 2.23 20.35
N TYR A 61 -17.11 2.17 21.66
CA TYR A 61 -15.79 1.90 22.22
C TYR A 61 -15.39 0.45 22.00
N TRP A 62 -14.09 0.24 21.79
CA TRP A 62 -13.47 -1.06 21.92
C TRP A 62 -12.11 -0.94 22.61
N SER A 63 -11.73 -2.01 23.29
CA SER A 63 -10.41 -2.18 23.88
C SER A 63 -9.91 -3.59 23.58
N MET A 64 -8.62 -3.69 23.23
CA MET A 64 -7.98 -4.97 22.96
C MET A 64 -7.04 -5.34 24.11
N ARG A 65 -7.24 -6.52 24.70
CA ARG A 65 -6.35 -7.03 25.76
C ARG A 65 -5.00 -7.50 25.22
N TYR A 66 -5.01 -8.02 23.99
CA TYR A 66 -3.83 -8.55 23.33
C TYR A 66 -3.12 -7.45 22.54
N GLN A 67 -1.79 -7.48 22.54
CA GLN A 67 -1.00 -6.61 21.65
C GLN A 67 -1.24 -7.05 20.20
N PHE A 68 -1.47 -6.09 19.32
CA PHE A 68 -1.67 -6.32 17.89
C PHE A 68 -0.93 -5.25 17.09
N ASP A 69 -0.56 -5.55 15.85
CA ASP A 69 0.09 -4.58 14.97
C ASP A 69 -0.93 -3.89 14.06
N SER A 70 -1.88 -4.66 13.54
CA SER A 70 -2.98 -4.15 12.73
C SER A 70 -4.33 -4.73 13.15
N ALA A 71 -5.36 -3.90 13.03
CA ALA A 71 -6.75 -4.24 13.28
C ALA A 71 -7.60 -3.84 12.07
N THR A 72 -8.39 -4.77 11.57
CA THR A 72 -9.39 -4.55 10.52
C THR A 72 -10.76 -4.46 11.17
N VAL A 73 -11.39 -3.31 11.03
CA VAL A 73 -12.75 -3.06 11.50
C VAL A 73 -13.72 -3.34 10.36
N SER A 74 -14.78 -4.08 10.68
CA SER A 74 -15.82 -4.48 9.74
C SER A 74 -17.21 -4.29 10.34
N LYS A 75 -18.12 -3.70 9.58
CA LYS A 75 -19.55 -3.62 9.91
C LYS A 75 -20.35 -3.76 8.60
N PRO A 76 -21.44 -4.54 8.59
CA PRO A 76 -22.33 -4.58 7.42
C PRO A 76 -22.84 -3.19 7.06
N GLY A 77 -22.83 -2.85 5.77
CA GLY A 77 -23.21 -1.52 5.26
C GLY A 77 -22.10 -0.47 5.35
N PHE A 78 -20.90 -0.85 5.82
CA PHE A 78 -19.72 0.00 5.87
C PHE A 78 -18.52 -0.67 5.19
N ILE A 79 -17.64 0.17 4.63
CA ILE A 79 -16.37 -0.26 4.06
C ILE A 79 -15.43 -0.68 5.19
N LYS A 80 -14.77 -1.82 5.02
CA LYS A 80 -13.79 -2.33 5.99
C LYS A 80 -12.58 -1.38 6.06
N ALA A 81 -12.17 -1.02 7.26
CA ALA A 81 -11.02 -0.16 7.48
C ALA A 81 -9.92 -0.92 8.23
N THR A 82 -8.69 -0.91 7.71
CA THR A 82 -7.53 -1.53 8.35
C THR A 82 -6.62 -0.46 8.94
N ILE A 83 -6.26 -0.61 10.21
CA ILE A 83 -5.62 0.42 11.02
C ILE A 83 -4.46 -0.19 11.76
N ARG A 84 -3.32 0.51 11.77
CA ARG A 84 -2.13 0.09 12.50
C ARG A 84 -2.16 0.62 13.92
N TYR A 85 -1.64 -0.16 14.86
CA TYR A 85 -1.58 0.21 16.28
C TYR A 85 -0.72 1.44 16.56
N ARG A 86 0.34 1.64 15.76
CA ARG A 86 1.22 2.82 15.84
C ARG A 86 0.50 4.13 15.47
N GLU A 87 -0.42 4.06 14.52
CA GLU A 87 -1.13 5.19 13.93
C GLU A 87 -2.60 5.26 14.40
N LEU A 88 -2.93 4.53 15.46
CA LEU A 88 -4.31 4.35 15.91
C LEU A 88 -4.85 5.67 16.50
N PRO A 89 -5.84 6.32 15.87
CA PRO A 89 -6.45 7.52 16.40
C PRO A 89 -7.45 7.18 17.51
N ASP A 90 -7.83 8.18 18.31
CA ASP A 90 -8.86 8.02 19.35
C ASP A 90 -10.22 7.66 18.76
N THR A 91 -10.50 8.12 17.53
CA THR A 91 -11.74 7.84 16.79
C THR A 91 -11.44 7.33 15.39
N VAL A 92 -12.07 6.22 15.03
CA VAL A 92 -11.99 5.59 13.72
C VAL A 92 -13.31 5.77 13.00
N PHE A 93 -13.26 6.40 11.83
CA PHE A 93 -14.43 6.62 11.00
C PHE A 93 -14.57 5.52 9.95
N LEU A 94 -15.73 4.87 9.93
CA LEU A 94 -16.12 3.96 8.86
C LEU A 94 -16.96 4.68 7.81
N LEU A 95 -16.62 4.46 6.55
CA LEU A 95 -17.36 5.01 5.41
C LEU A 95 -18.55 4.08 5.07
N PRO A 96 -19.75 4.63 4.86
CA PRO A 96 -20.90 3.82 4.42
C PRO A 96 -20.68 3.30 2.99
N GLU A 97 -21.05 2.05 2.76
CA GLU A 97 -20.85 1.37 1.48
C GLU A 97 -21.74 1.96 0.35
N SER A 98 -22.89 2.53 0.69
CA SER A 98 -23.83 3.12 -0.26
C SER A 98 -23.35 4.41 -0.93
N LYS A 99 -22.31 5.07 -0.40
CA LYS A 99 -21.82 6.38 -0.87
C LYS A 99 -20.43 6.30 -1.50
N GLN A 100 -20.19 5.27 -2.31
CA GLN A 100 -18.98 5.19 -3.12
C GLN A 100 -19.02 6.26 -4.21
N ILE A 101 -18.16 7.28 -4.09
CA ILE A 101 -17.96 8.27 -5.15
C ILE A 101 -17.03 7.64 -6.17
N GLY A 102 -17.56 7.27 -7.34
CA GLY A 102 -16.79 6.62 -8.41
C GLY A 102 -15.88 7.56 -9.20
N GLU A 103 -16.23 8.85 -9.28
CA GLU A 103 -15.48 9.84 -10.06
C GLU A 103 -15.39 11.16 -9.30
N VAL A 104 -14.19 11.73 -9.25
CA VAL A 104 -13.91 13.04 -8.67
C VAL A 104 -13.47 13.96 -9.80
N THR A 105 -14.39 14.80 -10.29
CA THR A 105 -14.05 15.86 -11.24
C THR A 105 -13.51 17.06 -10.47
N VAL A 106 -12.22 17.34 -10.64
CA VAL A 106 -11.56 18.51 -10.02
C VAL A 106 -11.79 19.73 -10.90
N TRP A 107 -12.52 20.71 -10.39
CA TRP A 107 -12.78 21.98 -11.07
C TRP A 107 -11.75 23.03 -10.63
N GLY A 108 -10.92 23.48 -11.56
CA GLY A 108 -9.95 24.56 -11.33
C GLY A 108 -10.37 25.83 -12.06
N LYS A 109 -10.27 27.00 -11.41
CA LYS A 109 -10.63 28.32 -11.99
C LYS A 109 -9.80 28.73 -13.22
N ASN A 110 -8.79 27.95 -13.61
CA ASN A 110 -7.85 28.29 -14.69
C ASN A 110 -7.57 27.11 -15.64
N GLN A 111 -8.62 26.39 -16.02
CA GLN A 111 -8.53 25.23 -16.92
C GLN A 111 -8.15 25.62 -18.37
N GLU A 112 -8.38 26.88 -18.75
CA GLU A 112 -8.00 27.42 -20.06
C GLU A 112 -6.47 27.41 -20.30
N ASN A 113 -5.68 27.62 -19.24
CA ASN A 113 -4.22 27.60 -19.34
C ASN A 113 -3.65 26.18 -19.45
N ALA A 114 -4.38 25.15 -19.03
CA ALA A 114 -3.94 23.76 -19.20
C ALA A 114 -3.91 23.36 -20.69
N GLY A 115 -4.87 23.85 -21.49
CA GLY A 115 -4.86 23.68 -22.94
C GLY A 115 -3.73 24.47 -23.62
N LYS A 116 -3.51 25.71 -23.19
CA LYS A 116 -2.42 26.57 -23.72
C LYS A 116 -1.03 26.02 -23.39
N MET A 117 -0.82 25.46 -22.20
CA MET A 117 0.41 24.77 -21.81
C MET A 117 0.68 23.53 -22.69
N LYS A 118 -0.34 22.73 -22.99
CA LYS A 118 -0.20 21.58 -23.91
C LYS A 118 0.13 22.04 -25.34
N GLY A 119 -0.52 23.11 -25.81
CA GLY A 119 -0.25 23.70 -27.11
C GLY A 119 1.17 24.26 -27.22
N GLN A 120 1.65 24.98 -26.20
CA GLN A 120 3.00 25.54 -26.15
C GLN A 120 4.07 24.45 -26.07
N ALA A 121 3.88 23.43 -25.22
CA ALA A 121 4.82 22.30 -25.15
C ALA A 121 4.88 21.50 -26.46
N CYS A 122 3.74 21.37 -27.16
CA CYS A 122 3.69 20.68 -28.45
C CYS A 122 4.32 21.52 -29.57
N GLN A 123 4.10 22.84 -29.57
CA GLN A 123 4.73 23.77 -30.51
C GLN A 123 6.24 23.86 -30.29
N GLU A 124 6.70 23.91 -29.04
CA GLU A 124 8.12 23.94 -28.69
C GLU A 124 8.81 22.61 -29.04
N ALA A 125 8.15 21.46 -28.87
CA ALA A 125 8.65 20.17 -29.35
C ALA A 125 8.68 20.07 -30.89
N VAL A 126 7.68 20.64 -31.57
CA VAL A 126 7.63 20.70 -33.03
C VAL A 126 8.69 21.66 -33.56
N GLU A 127 8.91 22.81 -32.94
CA GLU A 127 9.96 23.77 -33.29
C GLU A 127 11.35 23.25 -32.98
N ALA A 128 11.56 22.56 -31.86
CA ALA A 128 12.81 21.85 -31.56
C ALA A 128 13.06 20.73 -32.57
N GLY A 129 12.03 19.97 -32.95
CA GLY A 129 12.10 18.96 -34.00
C GLY A 129 12.34 19.56 -35.39
N ARG A 130 11.76 20.74 -35.67
CA ARG A 130 11.90 21.46 -36.93
C ARG A 130 13.25 22.15 -37.05
N ASN A 131 13.82 22.66 -35.95
CA ASN A 131 15.20 23.18 -35.91
C ASN A 131 16.24 22.05 -35.94
N ALA A 132 15.89 20.85 -35.46
CA ALA A 132 16.71 19.65 -35.66
C ALA A 132 16.62 19.09 -37.10
N ALA A 133 15.47 19.25 -37.78
CA ALA A 133 15.26 18.77 -39.15
C ALA A 133 15.67 19.79 -40.23
N LEU A 134 15.46 21.08 -39.97
CA LEU A 134 15.93 22.19 -40.78
C LEU A 134 17.30 22.60 -40.25
N GLY A 135 18.35 21.93 -40.73
CA GLY A 135 19.73 22.33 -40.52
C GLY A 135 20.05 23.69 -41.17
N HIS A 136 19.49 24.77 -40.64
CA HIS A 136 19.76 26.14 -41.06
C HIS A 136 20.86 26.78 -40.22
N THR A 137 22.04 26.16 -40.33
CA THR A 137 23.34 26.84 -40.40
C THR A 137 24.29 25.93 -41.19
N ARG A 138 23.90 25.59 -42.43
CA ARG A 138 24.79 24.89 -43.37
C ARG A 138 25.86 25.84 -43.87
N LEU A 139 27.03 25.79 -43.23
CA LEU A 139 28.31 25.84 -43.91
C LEU A 139 29.17 24.73 -43.29
N VAL A 140 29.18 23.57 -43.96
CA VAL A 140 30.03 22.40 -43.67
C VAL A 140 29.64 21.59 -42.43
N GLY A 141 28.84 20.54 -42.61
CA GLY A 141 28.90 19.25 -41.87
C GLY A 141 28.79 19.19 -40.33
N PHE A 142 28.79 20.31 -39.62
CA PHE A 142 28.89 20.37 -38.17
C PHE A 142 27.73 21.21 -37.60
N ASP A 143 26.79 20.53 -36.95
CA ASP A 143 25.73 21.16 -36.15
C ASP A 143 26.33 21.66 -34.82
N LEU A 144 26.91 22.86 -34.86
CA LEU A 144 27.56 23.49 -33.70
C LEU A 144 26.55 23.95 -32.63
N GLY A 145 25.30 24.23 -33.02
CA GLY A 145 24.26 24.70 -32.11
C GLY A 145 23.82 23.61 -31.13
N ASN A 146 23.49 22.42 -31.63
CA ASN A 146 23.19 21.27 -30.78
C ASN A 146 24.44 20.71 -30.07
N MET A 147 25.65 21.01 -30.56
CA MET A 147 26.89 20.59 -29.91
C MET A 147 27.16 21.35 -28.60
N MET A 148 26.68 22.60 -28.48
CA MET A 148 27.00 23.47 -27.35
C MET A 148 25.94 23.45 -26.23
N ASP A 149 24.76 22.88 -26.48
CA ASP A 149 23.75 22.69 -25.44
C ASP A 149 24.06 21.47 -24.54
N SER A 150 24.70 21.76 -23.41
CA SER A 150 25.02 20.76 -22.38
C SER A 150 23.77 20.18 -21.68
N GLN A 151 22.63 20.88 -21.75
CA GLN A 151 21.40 20.46 -21.10
C GLN A 151 20.62 19.49 -21.98
N GLY A 152 20.42 19.82 -23.26
CA GLY A 152 19.79 18.90 -24.23
C GLY A 152 20.52 17.56 -24.35
N ARG A 153 21.85 17.52 -24.19
CA ARG A 153 22.62 16.26 -24.15
C ARG A 153 22.30 15.37 -22.96
N ARG A 154 22.02 15.96 -21.79
CA ARG A 154 21.61 15.21 -20.58
C ARG A 154 20.21 14.65 -20.79
N ASP A 155 19.29 15.48 -21.28
CA ASP A 155 17.91 15.07 -21.51
C ASP A 155 17.82 13.99 -22.60
N GLN A 156 18.61 14.09 -23.67
CA GLN A 156 18.71 13.03 -24.68
C GLN A 156 19.28 11.72 -24.11
N LYS A 157 20.20 11.76 -23.13
CA LYS A 157 20.68 10.54 -22.45
C LYS A 157 19.55 9.90 -21.64
N HIS A 158 18.81 10.69 -20.85
CA HIS A 158 17.67 10.20 -20.07
C HIS A 158 16.55 9.67 -20.98
N LEU A 159 16.27 10.31 -22.11
CA LEU A 159 15.30 9.82 -23.10
C LEU A 159 15.75 8.51 -23.74
N LYS A 160 17.05 8.34 -24.04
CA LYS A 160 17.60 7.07 -24.54
C LYS A 160 17.49 5.96 -23.50
N GLU A 161 17.76 6.26 -22.23
CA GLU A 161 17.59 5.32 -21.12
C GLU A 161 16.13 4.93 -20.91
N ALA A 162 15.22 5.91 -20.89
CA ALA A 162 13.79 5.67 -20.82
C ALA A 162 13.30 4.81 -22.00
N LYS A 163 13.71 5.12 -23.24
CA LYS A 163 13.38 4.29 -24.42
C LYS A 163 13.91 2.87 -24.30
N LYS A 164 15.14 2.67 -23.79
CA LYS A 164 15.68 1.32 -23.52
C LYS A 164 14.89 0.58 -22.45
N ILE A 165 14.39 1.29 -21.44
CA ILE A 165 13.56 0.74 -20.37
C ILE A 165 12.18 0.37 -20.93
N PHE A 166 11.58 1.24 -21.75
CA PHE A 166 10.31 0.97 -22.42
C PHE A 166 10.41 -0.17 -23.42
N SER A 167 11.46 -0.24 -24.24
CA SER A 167 11.65 -1.36 -25.18
C SER A 167 11.83 -2.70 -24.45
N LYS A 168 12.42 -2.68 -23.25
CA LYS A 168 12.48 -3.86 -22.36
C LYS A 168 11.12 -4.24 -21.76
N MET A 169 10.21 -3.28 -21.65
CA MET A 169 8.83 -3.48 -21.13
C MET A 169 7.79 -3.71 -22.23
N GLU A 170 8.10 -3.42 -23.49
CA GLU A 170 7.17 -3.51 -24.63
C GLU A 170 6.69 -4.95 -24.91
N HIS A 171 7.27 -5.96 -24.23
CA HIS A 171 6.93 -7.38 -24.36
C HIS A 171 5.74 -7.82 -23.49
N GLY A 172 4.89 -6.89 -23.02
CA GLY A 172 3.63 -7.17 -22.31
C GLY A 172 3.45 -6.35 -21.03
N ASP A 173 2.22 -6.28 -20.52
CA ASP A 173 1.92 -5.51 -19.32
C ASP A 173 2.82 -5.94 -18.15
N PRO A 174 3.53 -5.01 -17.49
CA PRO A 174 4.50 -5.32 -16.43
C PRO A 174 3.84 -6.05 -15.25
N LEU A 175 2.54 -5.82 -15.04
CA LEU A 175 1.73 -6.47 -14.03
C LEU A 175 1.50 -7.96 -14.34
N ILE A 176 1.19 -8.28 -15.61
CA ILE A 176 0.98 -9.65 -16.06
C ILE A 176 2.29 -10.42 -15.95
N ASN A 177 3.40 -9.85 -16.42
CA ASN A 177 4.71 -10.49 -16.36
C ASN A 177 5.19 -10.72 -14.91
N ALA A 178 4.97 -9.75 -14.01
CA ALA A 178 5.27 -9.93 -12.58
C ALA A 178 4.45 -11.06 -11.95
N TYR A 179 3.16 -11.18 -12.29
CA TYR A 179 2.30 -12.27 -11.84
C TYR A 179 2.77 -13.64 -12.37
N GLU A 180 3.08 -13.73 -13.66
CA GLU A 180 3.55 -14.96 -14.30
C GLU A 180 4.90 -15.40 -13.72
N LYS A 181 5.81 -14.45 -13.46
CA LYS A 181 7.11 -14.73 -12.84
C LYS A 181 6.99 -15.19 -11.38
N ALA A 182 6.04 -14.63 -10.62
CA ALA A 182 5.84 -14.99 -9.22
C ALA A 182 5.12 -16.34 -9.06
N THR A 183 4.18 -16.65 -9.96
CA THR A 183 3.26 -17.79 -9.81
C THR A 183 3.61 -18.97 -10.73
N GLY A 184 4.37 -18.73 -11.81
CA GLY A 184 4.67 -19.71 -12.86
C GLY A 184 3.47 -20.07 -13.75
N LYS A 185 2.36 -19.36 -13.62
CA LYS A 185 1.10 -19.60 -14.33
C LYS A 185 0.79 -18.41 -15.24
N LYS A 186 0.43 -18.67 -16.50
CA LYS A 186 0.02 -17.63 -17.44
C LYS A 186 -1.28 -16.97 -17.02
N TYR A 187 -1.35 -15.66 -17.17
CA TYR A 187 -2.59 -14.93 -16.84
C TYR A 187 -3.61 -15.14 -17.96
N LEU A 188 -4.72 -15.82 -17.64
CA LEU A 188 -5.83 -15.97 -18.57
C LEU A 188 -6.85 -14.87 -18.27
N LEU A 189 -6.99 -13.90 -19.19
CA LEU A 189 -8.15 -13.01 -19.16
C LEU A 189 -9.39 -13.85 -19.49
N LYS A 190 -10.19 -14.20 -18.47
CA LYS A 190 -11.55 -14.69 -18.70
C LYS A 190 -12.39 -13.49 -19.17
N ASN A 191 -12.68 -13.45 -20.46
CA ASN A 191 -13.71 -12.56 -20.97
C ASN A 191 -15.06 -12.95 -20.32
N PRO A 192 -15.91 -12.00 -19.93
CA PRO A 192 -17.16 -12.27 -19.21
C PRO A 192 -18.17 -13.09 -20.03
N VAL A 193 -17.93 -13.32 -21.32
CA VAL A 193 -18.80 -14.12 -22.20
C VAL A 193 -18.57 -15.63 -21.99
N ASP A 194 -17.36 -16.06 -21.63
CA ASP A 194 -16.99 -17.48 -21.56
C ASP A 194 -17.15 -18.08 -20.14
N ALA A 195 -17.51 -17.25 -19.15
CA ALA A 195 -17.68 -17.67 -17.76
C ALA A 195 -19.07 -18.27 -17.45
N ALA A 196 -20.01 -18.23 -18.40
CA ALA A 196 -21.39 -18.71 -18.21
C ALA A 196 -21.55 -20.23 -18.37
N ASP A 197 -20.61 -20.93 -19.00
CA ASP A 197 -20.80 -22.33 -19.43
C ASP A 197 -20.12 -23.41 -18.57
N GLU A 198 -19.34 -23.06 -17.54
CA GLU A 198 -18.68 -24.05 -16.69
C GLU A 198 -19.40 -24.23 -15.33
N LYS A 199 -20.20 -25.31 -15.22
CA LYS A 199 -20.75 -25.80 -13.94
C LYS A 199 -19.64 -26.30 -13.00
N PRO A 200 -19.79 -26.15 -11.67
CA PRO A 200 -18.70 -26.36 -10.71
C PRO A 200 -18.44 -27.84 -10.44
N ALA A 201 -17.24 -28.32 -10.82
CA ALA A 201 -16.74 -29.64 -10.44
C ALA A 201 -16.11 -29.61 -9.04
N GLU A 202 -16.81 -30.26 -8.10
CA GLU A 202 -16.38 -31.08 -6.96
C GLU A 202 -14.97 -30.88 -6.35
N LYS A 203 -14.96 -30.53 -5.06
CA LYS A 203 -13.77 -30.48 -4.19
C LYS A 203 -13.21 -31.88 -3.95
N GLN A 204 -11.90 -32.07 -4.13
CA GLN A 204 -11.19 -33.23 -3.57
C GLN A 204 -10.03 -32.79 -2.64
N PRO A 205 -9.84 -33.46 -1.49
CA PRO A 205 -8.98 -32.99 -0.39
C PRO A 205 -7.48 -33.35 -0.55
N LEU A 206 -6.65 -32.54 0.09
CA LEU A 206 -5.19 -32.65 0.22
C LEU A 206 -4.75 -34.00 0.83
N LYS A 207 -3.87 -34.73 0.13
CA LYS A 207 -3.09 -35.86 0.69
C LYS A 207 -1.64 -35.41 0.90
N GLY A 208 -1.15 -35.59 2.12
CA GLY A 208 0.24 -35.35 2.53
C GLY A 208 1.19 -36.41 1.98
N ASN A 209 2.42 -35.98 1.69
CA ASN A 209 3.50 -36.85 1.28
C ASN A 209 4.52 -36.98 2.42
N GLU A 210 4.47 -38.12 3.10
CA GLU A 210 5.50 -38.63 3.99
C GLU A 210 6.03 -39.91 3.33
N LYS A 211 7.31 -39.91 2.90
CA LYS A 211 8.13 -41.13 2.78
C LYS A 211 9.60 -40.81 3.00
N ALA A 212 10.08 -41.21 4.18
CA ALA A 212 11.48 -41.37 4.51
C ALA A 212 12.09 -42.53 3.71
N ASN A 213 13.35 -42.36 3.33
CA ASN A 213 14.19 -43.32 2.62
C ASN A 213 14.96 -44.17 3.66
N VAL A 214 14.86 -45.50 3.58
CA VAL A 214 15.73 -46.45 4.31
C VAL A 214 16.35 -47.38 3.28
N PRO A 215 17.68 -47.51 3.20
CA PRO A 215 18.37 -48.39 2.26
C PRO A 215 18.42 -49.84 2.74
N LYS A 216 18.41 -50.77 1.78
CA LYS A 216 18.54 -52.22 1.98
C LYS A 216 20.00 -52.66 2.09
N GLU A 217 20.19 -53.67 2.92
CA GLU A 217 21.41 -54.46 3.15
C GLU A 217 21.96 -55.11 1.87
N GLU A 218 23.27 -55.02 1.69
CA GLU A 218 24.21 -56.10 1.33
C GLU A 218 25.58 -55.78 1.96
#